data_AF-A0AA36I109-F1
#
_entry.id   AF-A0AA36I109-F1
#
_cell.length_a   1.000
_cell.length_b   1.000
_cell.length_c   1.000
_cell.angle_alpha   90.00
_cell.angle_beta   90.00
_cell.angle_gamma   90.00
#
_symmetry.space_group_name_H-M   'P 1'
#
loop_
_entity.id
_entity.type
_entity.pdbx_description
1 polymer ?
#
loop_
_entity_poly.entity_id
_entity_poly.type
_entity_poly.pdbx_seq_one_letter_code
_entity_poly.pdbx_strand_id
1 'polypeptide(L)'
;MMFGMTGAGKSALGNLLAGFEAFASGDDTASVTNLDSVMRYEAPDDSMIVLDTIGLGDTEIDQDKVVGSIRDVALSAVNGVDAMIFVMRNARITDDAIARLIYVTEYLWGSECLLNLYVVVTFGSKYLANRQEANLWVERQVELNWRFKHIYELVGQNPNRFLFIDNPGTDSGEPNVKQRQAASRRAIMMALAQHPRDVIPPFTHEAMQKAKKMVEEQHEVLEKATTKYNELQQARNGGKEVKKRRKSKPRTSLRRNTPQSQAIMSALEEKKKAQQSLQEALIKVKCDADFQRAVEIEAQQATWRFGQDFNTDSLSDRKDGTGSATSLGSNGNPVQACKRMFFSLVNKMGMKGKPPPKPSAKAAGGPKAKASKKKLNAEDIQKALDLAVVQLKSSVRGQQPQAVFKQLDVKQNGTVTPLEFAHFIQKTVQGV
;
A
#
# COMPACT_ATOMS: atom_id res chain seq x y z
N MET A 1 0.21 -3.96 -4.63
CA MET A 1 1.64 -3.68 -4.85
C MET A 1 2.43 -4.32 -3.72
N MET A 2 3.53 -5.01 -4.02
CA MET A 2 4.36 -5.72 -3.05
C MET A 2 5.75 -5.10 -3.00
N PHE A 3 6.27 -4.86 -1.79
CA PHE A 3 7.60 -4.29 -1.56
C PHE A 3 8.25 -4.91 -0.31
N GLY A 4 9.56 -4.73 -0.13
CA GLY A 4 10.33 -5.34 0.96
C GLY A 4 11.69 -5.87 0.54
N MET A 5 12.43 -6.45 1.49
CA MET A 5 13.81 -6.91 1.29
C MET A 5 13.94 -7.95 0.18
N THR A 6 15.10 -7.99 -0.48
CA THR A 6 15.44 -9.11 -1.37
C THR A 6 15.54 -10.41 -0.60
N GLY A 7 15.11 -11.49 -1.24
CA GLY A 7 14.94 -12.80 -0.59
C GLY A 7 13.75 -12.89 0.38
N ALA A 8 12.93 -11.84 0.53
CA ALA A 8 11.72 -11.93 1.36
C ALA A 8 10.61 -12.79 0.75
N GLY A 9 10.69 -13.07 -0.57
CA GLY A 9 9.72 -13.87 -1.32
C GLY A 9 8.65 -13.05 -2.04
N LYS A 10 8.92 -11.80 -2.44
CA LYS A 10 7.97 -10.93 -3.18
C LYS A 10 7.51 -11.55 -4.50
N SER A 11 8.45 -11.96 -5.35
CA SER A 11 8.16 -12.56 -6.66
C SER A 11 7.47 -13.93 -6.51
N ALA A 12 7.91 -14.73 -5.53
CA ALA A 12 7.25 -15.99 -5.19
C ALA A 12 5.80 -15.78 -4.71
N LEU A 13 5.54 -14.75 -3.90
CA LEU A 13 4.20 -14.32 -3.52
C LEU A 13 3.39 -13.84 -4.72
N GLY A 14 4.00 -13.10 -5.64
CA GLY A 14 3.38 -12.69 -6.90
C GLY A 14 2.91 -13.88 -7.74
N ASN A 15 3.78 -14.89 -7.88
CA ASN A 15 3.47 -16.15 -8.57
C ASN A 15 2.34 -16.91 -7.88
N LEU A 16 2.36 -16.96 -6.54
CA LEU A 16 1.30 -17.56 -5.75
C LEU A 16 -0.06 -16.90 -6.01
N LEU A 17 -0.10 -15.57 -6.07
CA LEU A 17 -1.31 -14.81 -6.35
C LEU A 17 -1.80 -15.03 -7.79
N ALA A 18 -0.89 -14.98 -8.77
CA ALA A 18 -1.16 -15.25 -10.18
C ALA A 18 -1.65 -16.69 -10.42
N GLY A 19 -1.20 -17.64 -9.59
CA GLY A 19 -1.51 -19.07 -9.72
C GLY A 19 -0.64 -19.80 -10.74
N PHE A 20 0.36 -19.12 -11.30
CA PHE A 20 1.39 -19.66 -12.18
C PHE A 20 2.65 -18.78 -12.07
N GLU A 21 3.74 -19.21 -12.68
CA GLU A 21 5.01 -18.47 -12.69
C GLU A 21 4.94 -17.26 -13.63
N ALA A 22 4.50 -16.12 -13.10
CA ALA A 22 4.39 -14.84 -13.82
C ALA A 22 5.64 -13.96 -13.66
N PHE A 23 6.41 -14.19 -12.60
CA PHE A 23 7.62 -13.48 -12.22
C PHE A 23 8.74 -14.50 -12.05
N ALA A 24 9.95 -14.21 -12.53
CA ALA A 24 11.10 -15.07 -12.26
C ALA A 24 11.39 -15.07 -10.75
N SER A 25 11.26 -16.24 -10.10
CA SER A 25 11.57 -16.42 -8.68
C SER A 25 12.65 -17.49 -8.55
N GLY A 26 13.91 -17.07 -8.35
CA GLY A 26 15.04 -17.97 -8.10
C GLY A 26 15.83 -17.55 -6.86
N ASP A 27 16.55 -18.50 -6.27
CA ASP A 27 17.47 -18.30 -5.13
C ASP A 27 18.80 -17.64 -5.54
N ASP A 28 18.92 -17.21 -6.80
CA ASP A 28 20.12 -16.58 -7.33
C ASP A 28 20.37 -15.23 -6.66
N THR A 29 21.56 -15.08 -6.08
CA THR A 29 22.03 -13.88 -5.38
C THR A 29 22.28 -12.68 -6.30
N ALA A 30 22.02 -12.81 -7.60
CA ALA A 30 22.13 -11.74 -8.57
C ALA A 30 20.74 -11.13 -8.79
N SER A 31 20.54 -9.90 -8.31
CA SER A 31 19.39 -9.08 -8.69
C SER A 31 19.31 -9.05 -10.22
N VAL A 32 18.33 -9.74 -10.80
CA VAL A 32 18.07 -9.77 -12.24
C VAL A 32 17.92 -8.32 -12.70
N THR A 33 18.83 -7.87 -13.56
CA THR A 33 18.93 -6.50 -14.05
C THR A 33 17.80 -6.19 -15.02
N ASN A 34 16.58 -6.03 -14.50
CA ASN A 34 15.47 -5.46 -15.26
C ASN A 34 15.55 -3.93 -15.21
N LEU A 35 15.48 -3.31 -16.38
CA LEU A 35 15.47 -1.84 -16.53
C LEU A 35 14.19 -1.21 -15.96
N ASP A 36 13.13 -1.99 -15.80
CA ASP A 36 11.90 -1.59 -15.15
C ASP A 36 11.95 -1.95 -13.66
N SER A 37 11.60 -0.99 -12.82
CA SER A 37 11.57 -1.16 -11.36
C SER A 37 10.29 -1.84 -10.84
N VAL A 38 9.38 -2.19 -11.74
CA VAL A 38 8.12 -2.87 -11.43
C VAL A 38 7.84 -3.95 -12.47
N MET A 39 7.58 -5.17 -12.00
CA MET A 39 6.97 -6.22 -12.80
C MET A 39 5.46 -6.21 -12.58
N ARG A 40 4.68 -6.28 -13.66
CA ARG A 40 3.22 -6.21 -13.64
C ARG A 40 2.58 -7.50 -14.16
N TYR A 41 1.67 -8.05 -13.37
CA TYR A 41 0.76 -9.12 -13.80
C TYR A 41 -0.69 -8.62 -13.70
N GLU A 42 -1.50 -8.92 -14.72
CA GLU A 42 -2.92 -8.58 -14.77
C GLU A 42 -3.73 -9.86 -14.97
N ALA A 43 -4.70 -10.10 -14.08
CA ALA A 43 -5.55 -11.28 -14.18
C ALA A 43 -6.43 -11.20 -15.44
N PRO A 44 -6.63 -12.30 -16.20
CA PRO A 44 -7.42 -12.29 -17.43
C PRO A 44 -8.89 -11.89 -17.27
N ASP A 45 -9.40 -11.95 -16.04
CA ASP A 45 -10.76 -11.54 -15.66
C ASP A 45 -10.82 -10.16 -15.01
N ASP A 46 -9.70 -9.42 -15.04
CA ASP A 46 -9.52 -8.09 -14.47
C ASP A 46 -9.76 -8.01 -12.95
N SER A 47 -9.78 -9.16 -12.26
CA SER A 47 -10.05 -9.20 -10.83
C SER A 47 -8.91 -8.66 -9.97
N MET A 48 -7.69 -8.63 -10.51
CA MET A 48 -6.50 -8.25 -9.77
C MET A 48 -5.36 -7.83 -10.70
N ILE A 49 -4.63 -6.78 -10.29
CA ILE A 49 -3.32 -6.43 -10.83
C ILE A 49 -2.28 -6.59 -9.72
N VAL A 50 -1.23 -7.35 -9.98
CA VAL A 50 -0.11 -7.56 -9.05
C VAL A 50 1.10 -6.79 -9.56
N LEU A 51 1.64 -5.93 -8.71
CA LEU A 51 2.88 -5.19 -8.96
C LEU A 51 3.94 -5.71 -8.00
N ASP A 52 4.98 -6.34 -8.54
CA ASP A 52 6.19 -6.71 -7.81
C ASP A 52 7.24 -5.62 -8.02
N THR A 53 7.58 -4.89 -6.96
CA THR A 53 8.51 -3.76 -7.04
C THR A 53 9.94 -4.23 -6.79
N ILE A 54 10.79 -4.05 -7.79
CA ILE A 54 12.23 -4.31 -7.72
C ILE A 54 12.90 -3.08 -7.08
N GLY A 55 13.84 -3.26 -6.15
CA GLY A 55 14.59 -2.15 -5.54
C GLY A 55 13.86 -1.38 -4.43
N LEU A 56 12.52 -1.41 -4.40
CA LEU A 56 11.69 -0.81 -3.35
C LEU A 56 11.78 -1.65 -2.07
N GLY A 57 12.83 -1.40 -1.28
CA GLY A 57 13.18 -2.21 -0.12
C GLY A 57 14.48 -3.01 -0.23
N ASP A 58 15.31 -2.82 -1.26
CA ASP A 58 16.51 -3.65 -1.55
C ASP A 58 17.88 -3.01 -1.21
N THR A 59 18.99 -3.75 -1.35
CA THR A 59 20.40 -3.29 -1.29
C THR A 59 20.64 -2.01 -2.10
N GLU A 60 21.57 -1.18 -1.61
CA GLU A 60 21.97 0.14 -2.12
C GLU A 60 20.89 0.82 -2.98
N ILE A 61 19.89 1.37 -2.29
CA ILE A 61 18.93 2.29 -2.90
C ILE A 61 19.74 3.52 -3.26
N ASP A 62 19.89 3.75 -4.57
CA ASP A 62 20.36 5.02 -5.09
C ASP A 62 19.17 5.85 -5.58
N GLN A 63 19.42 7.13 -5.80
CA GLN A 63 18.36 8.07 -6.16
C GLN A 63 17.68 7.71 -7.48
N ASP A 64 18.42 7.20 -8.47
CA ASP A 64 17.87 6.85 -9.78
C ASP A 64 16.86 5.71 -9.69
N LYS A 65 17.13 4.70 -8.83
CA LYS A 65 16.18 3.62 -8.53
C LYS A 65 14.91 4.14 -7.86
N VAL A 66 15.03 5.13 -6.96
CA VAL A 66 13.85 5.76 -6.32
C VAL A 66 13.00 6.48 -7.35
N VAL A 67 13.62 7.29 -8.20
CA VAL A 67 12.95 7.99 -9.32
C VAL A 67 12.26 6.99 -10.24
N GLY A 68 12.97 5.92 -10.64
CA GLY A 68 12.42 4.83 -11.45
C GLY A 68 11.23 4.16 -10.78
N SER A 69 11.33 3.86 -9.49
CA SER A 69 10.26 3.24 -8.69
C SER A 69 9.01 4.09 -8.65
N ILE A 70 9.14 5.40 -8.36
CA ILE A 70 7.99 6.31 -8.35
C ILE A 70 7.33 6.35 -9.73
N ARG A 71 8.13 6.51 -10.78
CA ARG A 71 7.67 6.59 -12.17
C ARG A 71 6.92 5.32 -12.58
N ASP A 72 7.54 4.16 -12.41
CA ASP A 72 7.01 2.90 -12.93
C ASP A 72 5.77 2.44 -12.14
N VAL A 73 5.74 2.68 -10.83
CA VAL A 73 4.52 2.48 -10.02
C VAL A 73 3.42 3.45 -10.46
N ALA A 74 3.73 4.74 -10.68
CA ALA A 74 2.75 5.73 -11.09
C ALA A 74 2.07 5.39 -12.43
N LEU A 75 2.84 4.85 -13.38
CA LEU A 75 2.34 4.43 -14.69
C LEU A 75 1.66 3.05 -14.65
N SER A 76 2.04 2.19 -13.71
CA SER A 76 1.45 0.84 -13.57
C SER A 76 0.16 0.83 -12.74
N ALA A 77 0.00 1.78 -11.83
CA ALA A 77 -1.13 1.93 -10.92
C ALA A 77 -1.72 3.34 -11.00
N VAL A 78 -2.12 3.75 -12.21
CA VAL A 78 -2.70 5.09 -12.48
C VAL A 78 -3.97 5.36 -11.66
N ASN A 79 -4.72 4.31 -11.32
CA ASN A 79 -5.91 4.38 -10.46
C ASN A 79 -5.60 4.30 -8.96
N GLY A 80 -4.33 4.26 -8.60
CA GLY A 80 -3.89 4.00 -7.24
C GLY A 80 -3.74 2.51 -6.93
N VAL A 81 -3.39 2.25 -5.67
CA VAL A 81 -3.05 0.93 -5.15
C VAL A 81 -4.07 0.54 -4.07
N ASP A 82 -4.90 -0.46 -4.34
CA ASP A 82 -5.90 -0.97 -3.37
C ASP A 82 -5.23 -1.51 -2.10
N ALA A 83 -4.16 -2.28 -2.27
CA ALA A 83 -3.43 -2.91 -1.18
C ALA A 83 -1.91 -2.81 -1.41
N MET A 84 -1.23 -2.28 -0.41
CA MET A 84 0.21 -2.22 -0.32
C MET A 84 0.68 -3.34 0.61
N ILE A 85 1.58 -4.21 0.15
CA ILE A 85 1.98 -5.42 0.87
C ILE A 85 3.46 -5.35 1.16
N PHE A 86 3.81 -5.15 2.43
CA PHE A 86 5.18 -5.31 2.91
C PHE A 86 5.46 -6.81 3.14
N VAL A 87 6.40 -7.37 2.36
CA VAL A 87 6.76 -8.78 2.45
C VAL A 87 8.01 -8.93 3.32
N MET A 88 7.92 -9.76 4.35
CA MET A 88 9.02 -10.08 5.25
C MET A 88 9.07 -11.58 5.56
N ARG A 89 10.26 -12.09 5.91
CA ARG A 89 10.41 -13.46 6.39
C ARG A 89 10.03 -13.54 7.87
N ASN A 90 9.54 -14.70 8.29
CA ASN A 90 9.49 -15.10 9.70
C ASN A 90 10.92 -15.35 10.23
N ALA A 91 11.70 -14.29 10.35
CA ALA A 91 13.09 -14.29 10.76
C ALA A 91 13.45 -12.98 11.47
N ARG A 92 14.70 -12.84 11.92
CA ARG A 92 15.18 -11.60 12.54
C ARG A 92 15.02 -10.42 11.59
N ILE A 93 14.35 -9.37 12.06
CA ILE A 93 14.27 -8.09 11.36
C ILE A 93 15.61 -7.35 11.52
N THR A 94 16.21 -6.94 10.41
CA THR A 94 17.44 -6.16 10.38
C THR A 94 17.14 -4.66 10.47
N ASP A 95 18.12 -3.85 10.90
CA ASP A 95 17.96 -2.39 10.90
C ASP A 95 17.72 -1.83 9.51
N ASP A 96 18.39 -2.38 8.50
CA ASP A 96 18.23 -1.91 7.13
C ASP A 96 16.83 -2.25 6.57
N ALA A 97 16.17 -3.31 7.05
CA ALA A 97 14.80 -3.62 6.65
C ALA A 97 13.80 -2.59 7.21
N ILE A 98 13.97 -2.19 8.48
CA ILE A 98 13.13 -1.16 9.10
C ILE A 98 13.40 0.23 8.52
N ALA A 99 14.66 0.61 8.35
CA ALA A 99 15.00 1.92 7.78
C ALA A 99 14.37 2.12 6.40
N ARG A 100 14.32 1.06 5.58
CA ARG A 100 13.67 1.09 4.27
C ARG A 100 12.16 1.14 4.36
N LEU A 101 11.54 0.39 5.26
CA LEU A 101 10.10 0.47 5.48
C LEU A 101 9.71 1.90 5.86
N ILE A 102 10.41 2.49 6.83
CA ILE A 102 10.24 3.89 7.27
C ILE A 102 10.38 4.84 6.09
N TYR A 103 11.48 4.75 5.32
CA TYR A 103 11.69 5.59 4.15
C TYR A 103 10.52 5.51 3.16
N VAL A 104 10.07 4.29 2.85
CA VAL A 104 9.00 4.06 1.88
C VAL A 104 7.67 4.60 2.40
N THR A 105 7.30 4.32 3.64
CA THR A 105 5.97 4.65 4.16
C THR A 105 5.85 6.07 4.70
N GLU A 106 6.93 6.68 5.17
CA GLU A 106 6.88 8.02 5.79
C GLU A 106 7.38 9.12 4.85
N TYR A 107 8.34 8.82 3.99
CA TYR A 107 9.02 9.84 3.18
C TYR A 107 8.69 9.74 1.70
N LEU A 108 8.68 8.53 1.15
CA LEU A 108 8.43 8.30 -0.28
C LEU A 108 6.94 8.37 -0.61
N TRP A 109 6.12 7.60 0.11
CA TRP A 109 4.68 7.50 -0.13
C TRP A 109 3.83 8.30 0.85
N GLY A 110 4.38 8.63 2.01
CA GLY A 110 3.66 9.33 3.07
C GLY A 110 2.68 8.42 3.83
N SER A 111 2.32 8.88 5.03
CA SER A 111 1.48 8.13 5.98
C SER A 111 0.10 7.72 5.44
N GLU A 112 -0.36 8.38 4.38
CA GLU A 112 -1.59 8.08 3.66
C GLU A 112 -1.59 6.65 3.11
N CYS A 113 -0.42 6.09 2.79
CA CYS A 113 -0.31 4.73 2.28
C CYS A 113 -0.62 3.65 3.33
N LEU A 114 -0.58 4.01 4.62
CA LEU A 114 -0.72 3.06 5.74
C LEU A 114 -2.13 2.45 5.82
N LEU A 115 -3.16 3.17 5.33
CA LEU A 115 -4.53 2.66 5.28
C LEU A 115 -4.66 1.40 4.40
N ASN A 116 -3.83 1.33 3.35
CA ASN A 116 -3.78 0.24 2.40
C ASN A 116 -2.69 -0.79 2.75
N LEU A 117 -1.92 -0.60 3.83
CA LEU A 117 -0.76 -1.44 4.17
C LEU A 117 -1.16 -2.75 4.86
N TYR A 118 -0.62 -3.85 4.35
CA TYR A 118 -0.64 -5.19 4.92
C TYR A 118 0.78 -5.72 5.04
N VAL A 119 1.03 -6.59 6.02
CA VAL A 119 2.29 -7.28 6.22
C VAL A 119 2.10 -8.75 5.88
N VAL A 120 2.86 -9.27 4.92
CA VAL A 120 2.90 -10.70 4.62
C VAL A 120 4.18 -11.29 5.23
N VAL A 121 4.00 -12.25 6.12
CA VAL A 121 5.08 -12.98 6.78
C VAL A 121 5.24 -14.35 6.11
N THR A 122 6.34 -14.51 5.36
CA THR A 122 6.70 -15.76 4.67
C THR A 122 7.35 -16.76 5.63
N PHE A 123 7.37 -18.05 5.27
CA PHE A 123 7.81 -19.14 6.16
C PHE A 123 7.00 -19.20 7.48
N GLY A 124 5.70 -18.92 7.37
CA GLY A 124 4.76 -18.80 8.48
C GLY A 124 3.81 -19.99 8.63
N SER A 125 4.17 -21.20 8.20
CA SER A 125 3.27 -22.37 8.10
C SER A 125 2.48 -22.65 9.36
N LYS A 126 3.14 -22.57 10.52
CA LYS A 126 2.52 -22.75 11.85
C LYS A 126 1.37 -21.75 12.09
N TYR A 127 1.59 -20.48 11.72
CA TYR A 127 0.67 -19.38 11.99
C TYR A 127 -0.42 -19.24 10.91
N LEU A 128 -0.20 -19.77 9.71
CA LEU A 128 -1.23 -19.87 8.68
C LEU A 128 -2.38 -20.80 9.11
N ALA A 129 -2.06 -21.90 9.79
CA ALA A 129 -3.05 -22.90 10.20
C ALA A 129 -3.90 -22.46 11.41
N ASN A 130 -3.31 -21.69 12.33
CA ASN A 130 -3.97 -21.30 13.57
C ASN A 130 -3.87 -19.78 13.81
N ARG A 131 -5.00 -19.09 13.63
CA ARG A 131 -5.10 -17.64 13.79
C ARG A 131 -4.86 -17.16 15.22
N GLN A 132 -5.24 -17.94 16.23
CA GLN A 132 -5.00 -17.58 17.63
C GLN A 132 -3.51 -17.62 17.94
N GLU A 133 -2.80 -18.67 17.50
CA GLU A 133 -1.35 -18.74 17.63
C GLU A 133 -0.63 -17.63 16.85
N ALA A 134 -1.15 -17.26 15.68
CA ALA A 134 -0.65 -16.12 14.91
C ALA A 134 -0.75 -14.80 15.68
N ASN A 135 -1.91 -14.52 16.28
CA ASN A 135 -2.10 -13.30 17.10
C ASN A 135 -1.17 -13.28 18.31
N LEU A 136 -1.09 -14.40 19.05
CA LEU A 136 -0.18 -14.54 20.19
C LEU A 136 1.29 -14.37 19.76
N TRP A 137 1.66 -14.81 18.56
CA TRP A 137 3.00 -14.57 18.03
C TRP A 137 3.24 -13.09 17.76
N VAL A 138 2.29 -12.39 17.13
CA VAL A 138 2.39 -10.94 16.87
C VAL A 138 2.58 -10.19 18.20
N GLU A 139 1.74 -10.45 19.21
CA GLU A 139 1.82 -9.83 20.53
C GLU A 139 3.21 -10.04 21.18
N ARG A 140 3.71 -11.28 21.19
CA ARG A 140 5.06 -11.57 21.70
C ARG A 140 6.15 -10.83 20.92
N GLN A 141 6.04 -10.72 19.59
CA GLN A 141 7.03 -9.99 18.80
C GLN A 141 7.03 -8.49 19.10
N VAL A 142 5.86 -7.90 19.37
CA VAL A 142 5.71 -6.50 19.77
C VAL A 142 6.42 -6.22 21.10
N GLU A 143 6.30 -7.12 22.07
CA GLU A 143 6.96 -6.98 23.38
C GLU A 143 8.49 -7.14 23.30
N LEU A 144 8.95 -8.10 22.47
CA LEU A 144 10.36 -8.49 22.42
C LEU A 144 11.22 -7.64 21.48
N ASN A 145 10.63 -7.04 20.44
CA ASN A 145 11.39 -6.43 19.37
C ASN A 145 10.79 -5.09 18.94
N TRP A 146 11.47 -4.00 19.30
CA TRP A 146 11.05 -2.64 18.94
C TRP A 146 10.86 -2.45 17.42
N ARG A 147 11.64 -3.15 16.59
CA ARG A 147 11.51 -3.12 15.13
C ARG A 147 10.16 -3.67 14.70
N PHE A 148 9.75 -4.79 15.29
CA PHE A 148 8.46 -5.39 15.03
C PHE A 148 7.32 -4.53 15.59
N LYS A 149 7.49 -3.98 16.81
CA LYS A 149 6.55 -3.02 17.40
C LYS A 149 6.29 -1.83 16.47
N HIS A 150 7.33 -1.28 15.85
CA HIS A 150 7.17 -0.21 14.89
C HIS A 150 6.38 -0.64 13.64
N ILE A 151 6.66 -1.82 13.07
CA ILE A 151 5.83 -2.37 11.97
C ILE A 151 4.37 -2.51 12.40
N TYR A 152 4.13 -2.99 13.62
CA TYR A 152 2.78 -3.14 14.18
C TYR A 152 2.06 -1.80 14.33
N GLU A 153 2.77 -0.75 14.74
CA GLU A 153 2.25 0.63 14.81
C GLU A 153 1.90 1.18 13.43
N LEU A 154 2.73 0.95 12.41
CA LEU A 154 2.48 1.39 11.02
C LEU A 154 1.18 0.80 10.43
N VAL A 155 0.81 -0.41 10.85
CA VAL A 155 -0.47 -1.03 10.44
C VAL A 155 -1.62 -0.77 11.42
N GLY A 156 -1.49 0.27 12.25
CA GLY A 156 -2.55 0.72 13.16
C GLY A 156 -2.80 -0.22 14.33
N GLN A 157 -1.76 -0.93 14.80
CA GLN A 157 -1.85 -1.89 15.90
C GLN A 157 -2.90 -2.98 15.66
N ASN A 158 -3.08 -3.37 14.40
CA ASN A 158 -4.09 -4.32 13.99
C ASN A 158 -3.46 -5.66 13.58
N PRO A 159 -3.58 -6.74 14.37
CA PRO A 159 -3.03 -8.04 14.01
C PRO A 159 -3.69 -8.62 12.74
N ASN A 160 -4.88 -8.15 12.33
CA ASN A 160 -5.54 -8.53 11.07
C ASN A 160 -4.87 -7.97 9.81
N ARG A 161 -3.88 -7.08 9.97
CA ARG A 161 -3.01 -6.66 8.88
C ARG A 161 -1.80 -7.57 8.68
N PHE A 162 -1.57 -8.55 9.56
CA PHE A 162 -0.53 -9.57 9.40
C PHE A 162 -1.11 -10.86 8.79
N LEU A 163 -0.57 -11.23 7.62
CA LEU A 163 -0.93 -12.41 6.85
C LEU A 163 0.25 -13.38 6.83
N PHE A 164 0.05 -14.59 7.33
CA PHE A 164 1.10 -15.62 7.35
C PHE A 164 0.92 -16.54 6.16
N ILE A 165 2.02 -16.87 5.49
CA ILE A 165 1.99 -17.79 4.35
C ILE A 165 3.09 -18.83 4.40
N ASP A 166 2.80 -19.94 3.77
CA ASP A 166 3.74 -20.98 3.42
C ASP A 166 3.68 -21.24 1.90
N ASN A 167 4.78 -20.92 1.22
CA ASN A 167 4.88 -20.95 -0.24
C ASN A 167 6.17 -21.67 -0.67
N PRO A 168 6.29 -22.98 -0.38
CA PRO A 168 7.44 -23.77 -0.78
C PRO A 168 7.51 -23.90 -2.31
N GLY A 169 8.71 -24.07 -2.85
CA GLY A 169 8.93 -24.31 -4.28
C GLY A 169 8.21 -25.58 -4.75
N THR A 170 7.71 -25.57 -5.99
CA THR A 170 6.95 -26.69 -6.56
C THR A 170 7.78 -27.98 -6.68
N ASP A 171 9.09 -27.83 -6.82
CA ASP A 171 10.12 -28.85 -6.98
C ASP A 171 10.94 -29.09 -5.68
N SER A 172 10.57 -28.46 -4.57
CA SER A 172 11.28 -28.56 -3.28
C SER A 172 11.34 -29.96 -2.68
N GLY A 173 10.53 -30.91 -3.18
CA GLY A 173 10.37 -32.25 -2.60
C GLY A 173 9.63 -32.26 -1.26
N GLU A 174 9.16 -31.11 -0.78
CA GLU A 174 8.43 -31.04 0.48
C GLU A 174 7.02 -31.64 0.38
N PRO A 175 6.45 -32.17 1.47
CA PRO A 175 5.10 -32.73 1.46
C PRO A 175 4.03 -31.65 1.26
N ASN A 176 2.91 -32.03 0.64
CA ASN A 176 1.68 -31.23 0.55
C ASN A 176 1.86 -29.81 -0.04
N VAL A 177 2.88 -29.57 -0.87
CA VAL A 177 3.21 -28.26 -1.46
C VAL A 177 1.99 -27.56 -2.06
N LYS A 178 1.25 -28.24 -2.94
CA LYS A 178 0.04 -27.68 -3.59
C LYS A 178 -1.04 -27.27 -2.59
N GLN A 179 -1.24 -28.05 -1.52
CA GLN A 179 -2.23 -27.75 -0.49
C GLN A 179 -1.81 -26.53 0.33
N ARG A 180 -0.52 -26.43 0.70
CA ARG A 180 0.04 -25.30 1.45
C ARG A 180 -0.02 -24.01 0.64
N GLN A 181 0.39 -24.06 -0.63
CA GLN A 181 0.23 -22.94 -1.58
C GLN A 181 -1.25 -22.52 -1.71
N ALA A 182 -2.18 -23.48 -1.90
CA ALA A 182 -3.60 -23.16 -2.01
C ALA A 182 -4.17 -22.50 -0.73
N ALA A 183 -3.75 -22.96 0.45
CA ALA A 183 -4.14 -22.36 1.73
C ALA A 183 -3.60 -20.93 1.88
N SER A 184 -2.31 -20.72 1.56
CA SER A 184 -1.67 -19.41 1.57
C SER A 184 -2.35 -18.43 0.63
N ARG A 185 -2.60 -18.84 -0.62
CA ARG A 185 -3.31 -18.03 -1.62
C ARG A 185 -4.71 -17.66 -1.14
N ARG A 186 -5.45 -18.62 -0.58
CA ARG A 186 -6.79 -18.38 -0.04
C ARG A 186 -6.77 -17.34 1.08
N ALA A 187 -5.84 -17.46 2.03
CA ALA A 187 -5.73 -16.54 3.15
C ALA A 187 -5.53 -15.09 2.68
N ILE A 188 -4.63 -14.87 1.71
CA ILE A 188 -4.39 -13.54 1.15
C ILE A 188 -5.60 -13.04 0.37
N MET A 189 -6.16 -13.86 -0.53
CA MET A 189 -7.31 -13.44 -1.33
C MET A 189 -8.52 -13.09 -0.47
N MET A 190 -8.75 -13.81 0.63
CA MET A 190 -9.81 -13.47 1.60
C MET A 190 -9.56 -12.13 2.27
N ALA A 191 -8.33 -11.86 2.72
CA ALA A 191 -7.98 -10.59 3.35
C ALA A 191 -8.13 -9.40 2.37
N LEU A 192 -7.72 -9.58 1.11
CA LEU A 192 -7.84 -8.56 0.07
C LEU A 192 -9.29 -8.34 -0.37
N ALA A 193 -10.12 -9.39 -0.39
CA ALA A 193 -11.55 -9.28 -0.69
C ALA A 193 -12.33 -8.59 0.44
N GLN A 194 -11.87 -8.71 1.69
CA GLN A 194 -12.43 -8.03 2.86
C GLN A 194 -11.88 -6.62 3.06
N HIS A 195 -10.97 -6.15 2.22
CA HIS A 195 -10.48 -4.77 2.28
C HIS A 195 -11.65 -3.79 2.03
N PRO A 196 -11.95 -2.86 2.95
CA PRO A 196 -13.15 -2.02 2.88
C PRO A 196 -12.96 -0.87 1.88
N ARG A 197 -13.03 -1.18 0.58
CA ARG A 197 -12.81 -0.24 -0.54
C ARG A 197 -13.83 0.89 -0.60
N ASP A 198 -14.97 0.73 0.08
CA ASP A 198 -16.01 1.72 0.24
C ASP A 198 -15.61 2.87 1.19
N VAL A 199 -14.69 2.60 2.12
CA VAL A 199 -14.20 3.58 3.10
C VAL A 199 -12.73 3.93 2.88
N ILE A 200 -11.92 2.95 2.49
CA ILE A 200 -10.49 3.13 2.22
C ILE A 200 -10.31 3.22 0.70
N PRO A 201 -10.08 4.42 0.15
CA PRO A 201 -9.80 4.56 -1.28
C PRO A 201 -8.44 3.91 -1.62
N PRO A 202 -8.21 3.56 -2.90
CA PRO A 202 -6.88 3.20 -3.36
C PRO A 202 -5.87 4.29 -3.03
N PHE A 203 -4.70 3.91 -2.51
CA PHE A 203 -3.63 4.85 -2.26
C PHE A 203 -3.18 5.52 -3.57
N THR A 204 -3.08 6.85 -3.58
CA THR A 204 -2.55 7.59 -4.74
C THR A 204 -1.42 8.51 -4.32
N HIS A 205 -0.35 8.51 -5.12
CA HIS A 205 0.77 9.44 -5.01
C HIS A 205 0.62 10.59 -6.02
N GLU A 206 1.28 11.74 -5.79
CA GLU A 206 1.19 12.90 -6.70
C GLU A 206 1.57 12.54 -8.15
N ALA A 207 2.59 11.70 -8.32
CA ALA A 207 2.97 11.18 -9.65
C ALA A 207 1.86 10.34 -10.31
N MET A 208 1.11 9.53 -9.55
CA MET A 208 -0.04 8.77 -10.08
C MET A 208 -1.15 9.71 -10.54
N GLN A 209 -1.46 10.73 -9.72
CA GLN A 209 -2.49 11.71 -10.04
C GLN A 209 -2.12 12.52 -11.30
N LYS A 210 -0.85 12.92 -11.42
CA LYS A 210 -0.35 13.60 -12.62
C LYS A 210 -0.44 12.69 -13.85
N ALA A 211 0.00 11.43 -13.75
CA ALA A 211 -0.11 10.47 -14.84
C ALA A 211 -1.57 10.26 -15.26
N LYS A 212 -2.49 10.10 -14.30
CA LYS A 212 -3.93 9.95 -14.55
C LYS A 212 -4.50 11.13 -15.33
N LYS A 213 -4.16 12.36 -14.94
CA LYS A 213 -4.59 13.57 -15.64
C LYS A 213 -4.07 13.64 -17.08
N MET A 214 -2.86 13.15 -17.34
CA MET A 214 -2.27 13.15 -18.68
C MET A 214 -2.91 12.12 -19.64
N VAL A 215 -3.63 11.12 -19.11
CA VAL A 215 -4.28 10.06 -19.90
C VAL A 215 -5.79 9.97 -19.66
N GLU A 216 -6.39 11.05 -19.16
CA GLU A 216 -7.79 11.11 -18.70
C GLU A 216 -8.77 10.65 -19.79
N GLU A 217 -8.58 11.10 -21.03
CA GLU A 217 -9.44 10.72 -22.16
C GLU A 217 -9.40 9.20 -22.44
N GLN A 218 -8.20 8.62 -22.54
CA GLN A 218 -8.04 7.17 -22.80
C GLN A 218 -8.55 6.35 -21.62
N HIS A 219 -8.38 6.87 -20.41
CA HIS A 219 -8.85 6.25 -19.19
C HIS A 219 -10.37 6.19 -19.12
N GLU A 220 -11.07 7.30 -19.40
CA GLU A 220 -12.54 7.32 -19.48
C GLU A 220 -13.10 6.36 -20.53
N VAL A 221 -12.44 6.28 -21.70
CA VAL A 221 -12.84 5.36 -22.78
C VAL A 221 -12.74 3.91 -22.30
N LEU A 222 -11.65 3.56 -21.60
CA LEU A 222 -11.48 2.23 -21.03
C LEU A 222 -12.52 1.93 -19.92
N GLU A 223 -12.83 2.88 -19.05
CA GLU A 223 -13.86 2.70 -18.02
C GLU A 223 -15.25 2.46 -18.62
N LYS A 224 -15.64 3.23 -19.64
CA LYS A 224 -16.90 3.06 -20.37
C LYS A 224 -16.97 1.69 -21.05
N ALA A 225 -15.90 1.29 -21.75
CA ALA A 225 -15.81 -0.02 -22.41
C ALA A 225 -15.84 -1.18 -21.41
N THR A 226 -15.18 -1.04 -20.26
CA THR A 226 -15.14 -2.04 -19.18
C THR A 226 -16.51 -2.21 -18.54
N THR A 227 -17.20 -1.11 -18.23
CA THR A 227 -18.57 -1.13 -17.69
C THR A 227 -19.53 -1.84 -18.64
N LYS A 228 -19.52 -1.47 -19.92
CA LYS A 228 -20.33 -2.12 -20.97
C LYS A 228 -20.07 -3.62 -21.06
N TYR A 229 -18.80 -4.05 -21.05
CA TYR A 229 -18.45 -5.46 -21.08
C TYR A 229 -18.95 -6.22 -19.83
N ASN A 230 -18.79 -5.65 -18.64
CA ASN A 230 -19.21 -6.25 -17.38
C ASN A 230 -20.72 -6.42 -17.29
N GLU A 231 -21.50 -5.42 -17.68
CA GLU A 231 -22.96 -5.49 -17.72
C GLU A 231 -23.46 -6.61 -18.64
N LEU A 232 -22.88 -6.73 -19.84
CA LEU A 232 -23.22 -7.80 -20.79
C LEU A 232 -22.87 -9.19 -20.24
N GLN A 233 -21.75 -9.32 -19.54
CA GLN A 233 -21.34 -10.57 -18.89
C GLN A 233 -22.27 -10.96 -17.74
N GLN A 234 -22.69 -10.00 -16.92
CA GLN A 234 -23.65 -10.22 -15.84
C GLN A 234 -25.02 -10.63 -16.39
N ALA A 235 -25.53 -9.95 -17.43
CA ALA A 235 -26.78 -10.30 -18.09
C ALA A 235 -26.75 -11.73 -18.66
N ARG A 236 -25.60 -12.18 -19.19
CA ARG A 236 -25.40 -13.56 -19.65
C ARG A 236 -25.46 -14.56 -18.49
N ASN A 237 -24.84 -14.25 -17.35
CA ASN A 237 -24.77 -15.14 -16.20
C ASN A 237 -26.12 -15.22 -15.46
N GLY A 238 -26.82 -14.10 -15.24
CA GLY A 238 -28.17 -14.08 -14.68
C GLY A 238 -29.19 -14.83 -15.55
N GLY A 239 -29.06 -14.73 -16.88
CA GLY A 239 -29.87 -15.51 -17.83
C GLY A 239 -29.61 -17.03 -17.78
N LYS A 240 -28.43 -17.47 -17.32
CA LYS A 240 -28.09 -18.89 -17.12
C LYS A 240 -28.71 -19.44 -15.84
N GLU A 241 -28.71 -18.70 -14.73
CA GLU A 241 -29.33 -19.13 -13.47
C GLU A 241 -30.86 -19.29 -13.58
N VAL A 242 -31.53 -18.35 -14.26
CA VAL A 242 -32.98 -18.42 -14.54
C VAL A 242 -33.32 -19.64 -15.43
N LYS A 243 -32.44 -20.00 -16.37
CA LYS A 243 -32.60 -21.20 -17.21
C LYS A 243 -32.27 -22.50 -16.48
N LYS A 244 -31.30 -22.50 -15.56
CA LYS A 244 -30.93 -23.67 -14.74
C LYS A 244 -32.07 -24.07 -13.79
N ARG A 245 -32.82 -23.09 -13.27
CA ARG A 245 -34.05 -23.33 -12.48
C ARG A 245 -35.23 -23.89 -13.30
N ARG A 246 -35.18 -23.86 -14.64
CA ARG A 246 -36.35 -24.17 -15.51
C ARG A 246 -36.27 -25.45 -16.34
N LYS A 247 -35.15 -26.20 -16.43
CA LYS A 247 -35.11 -27.42 -17.26
C LYS A 247 -34.20 -28.55 -16.75
N SER A 248 -34.83 -29.67 -16.41
CA SER A 248 -34.32 -31.04 -16.51
C SER A 248 -34.50 -31.56 -17.95
N LYS A 249 -33.47 -31.49 -18.79
CA LYS A 249 -33.31 -32.33 -20.01
C LYS A 249 -31.91 -32.14 -20.59
N PRO A 250 -31.24 -33.20 -21.09
CA PRO A 250 -29.89 -33.09 -21.62
C PRO A 250 -29.92 -32.34 -22.95
N ARG A 251 -29.03 -31.36 -23.12
CA ARG A 251 -28.80 -30.70 -24.40
C ARG A 251 -27.34 -30.85 -24.80
N THR A 252 -27.13 -31.53 -25.91
CA THR A 252 -25.94 -31.51 -26.76
C THR A 252 -25.53 -30.07 -27.05
N SER A 253 -24.36 -29.66 -26.56
CA SER A 253 -23.87 -28.28 -26.60
C SER A 253 -23.06 -28.00 -27.86
N LEU A 254 -23.73 -27.73 -28.99
CA LEU A 254 -23.10 -26.94 -30.05
C LEU A 254 -23.09 -25.47 -29.60
N ARG A 255 -21.89 -24.85 -29.56
CA ARG A 255 -21.70 -23.40 -29.37
C ARG A 255 -22.52 -22.63 -30.43
N ARG A 256 -23.75 -22.23 -30.10
CA ARG A 256 -24.54 -21.34 -30.98
C ARG A 256 -24.01 -19.92 -30.87
N ASN A 257 -23.62 -19.33 -32.00
CA ASN A 257 -23.41 -17.89 -32.18
C ASN A 257 -24.74 -17.17 -31.94
N THR A 258 -24.99 -16.75 -30.70
CA THR A 258 -26.16 -15.93 -30.36
C THR A 258 -25.82 -14.45 -30.51
N PRO A 259 -26.79 -13.57 -30.81
CA PRO A 259 -26.57 -12.12 -30.82
C PRO A 259 -25.95 -11.61 -29.50
N GLN A 260 -26.33 -12.21 -28.38
CA GLN A 260 -25.75 -11.91 -27.06
C GLN A 260 -24.25 -12.28 -26.98
N SER A 261 -23.85 -13.43 -27.54
CA SER A 261 -22.44 -13.83 -27.61
C SER A 261 -21.63 -12.89 -28.50
N GLN A 262 -22.21 -12.42 -29.62
CA GLN A 262 -21.58 -11.46 -30.53
C GLN A 262 -21.38 -10.10 -29.86
N ALA A 263 -22.39 -9.60 -29.14
CA ALA A 263 -22.30 -8.35 -28.39
C ALA A 263 -21.19 -8.39 -27.32
N ILE A 264 -21.06 -9.50 -26.58
CA ILE A 264 -19.99 -9.66 -25.57
C ILE A 264 -18.60 -9.70 -26.23
N MET A 265 -18.46 -10.39 -27.36
CA MET A 265 -17.19 -10.44 -28.10
C MET A 265 -16.80 -9.05 -28.62
N SER A 266 -17.76 -8.30 -29.18
CA SER A 266 -17.54 -6.93 -29.65
C SER A 266 -17.17 -5.98 -28.50
N ALA A 267 -17.86 -6.05 -27.36
CA ALA A 267 -17.52 -5.24 -26.19
C ALA A 267 -16.14 -5.60 -25.61
N LEU A 268 -15.75 -6.89 -25.64
CA LEU A 268 -14.41 -7.32 -25.25
C LEU A 268 -13.33 -6.75 -26.20
N GLU A 269 -13.61 -6.69 -27.49
CA GLU A 269 -12.70 -6.12 -28.49
C GLU A 269 -12.56 -4.60 -28.34
N GLU A 270 -13.67 -3.89 -28.12
CA GLU A 270 -13.66 -2.46 -27.77
C GLU A 270 -12.83 -2.20 -26.50
N LYS A 271 -13.04 -3.01 -25.44
CA LYS A 271 -12.27 -2.92 -24.21
C LYS A 271 -10.77 -3.13 -24.45
N LYS A 272 -10.39 -4.17 -25.21
CA LYS A 272 -8.98 -4.44 -25.56
C LYS A 272 -8.35 -3.29 -26.32
N LYS A 273 -9.07 -2.71 -27.29
CA LYS A 273 -8.58 -1.55 -28.05
C LYS A 273 -8.40 -0.32 -27.15
N ALA A 274 -9.33 -0.06 -26.24
CA ALA A 274 -9.21 1.02 -25.27
C ALA A 274 -8.01 0.80 -24.33
N GLN A 275 -7.79 -0.43 -23.89
CA GLN A 275 -6.66 -0.81 -23.03
C GLN A 275 -5.31 -0.60 -23.73
N GLN A 276 -5.20 -0.99 -25.01
CA GLN A 276 -4.02 -0.73 -25.84
C GLN A 276 -3.78 0.79 -26.00
N SER A 277 -4.84 1.56 -26.30
CA SER A 277 -4.73 3.01 -26.43
C SER A 277 -4.25 3.69 -25.14
N LEU A 278 -4.72 3.24 -23.97
CA LEU A 278 -4.24 3.72 -22.68
C LEU A 278 -2.76 3.34 -22.45
N GLN A 279 -2.35 2.11 -22.77
CA GLN A 279 -0.94 1.70 -22.65
C GLN A 279 -0.01 2.55 -23.52
N GLU A 280 -0.39 2.82 -24.77
CA GLU A 280 0.36 3.71 -25.66
C GLU A 280 0.46 5.14 -25.11
N ALA A 281 -0.62 5.67 -24.54
CA ALA A 281 -0.61 6.98 -23.90
C ALA A 281 0.33 7.01 -22.69
N LEU A 282 0.33 5.97 -21.85
CA LEU A 282 1.22 5.87 -20.70
C LEU A 282 2.70 5.75 -21.09
N ILE A 283 3.01 5.11 -22.22
CA ILE A 283 4.38 5.11 -22.77
C ILE A 283 4.81 6.52 -23.15
N LYS A 284 3.91 7.33 -23.73
CA LYS A 284 4.21 8.75 -24.02
C LYS A 284 4.44 9.54 -22.73
N VAL A 285 3.64 9.31 -21.68
CA VAL A 285 3.85 9.92 -20.36
C VAL A 285 5.21 9.52 -19.76
N LYS A 286 5.64 8.27 -19.92
CA LYS A 286 6.98 7.81 -19.46
C LYS A 286 8.11 8.66 -20.05
N CYS A 287 7.95 9.13 -21.29
CA CYS A 287 8.91 9.95 -22.02
C CYS A 287 8.68 11.47 -21.87
N ASP A 288 7.62 11.91 -21.18
CA ASP A 288 7.30 13.32 -21.01
C ASP A 288 8.26 14.01 -20.03
N ALA A 289 8.89 15.10 -20.47
CA ALA A 289 9.93 15.78 -19.70
C ALA A 289 9.38 16.44 -18.42
N ASP A 290 8.14 16.94 -18.45
CA ASP A 290 7.53 17.58 -17.27
C ASP A 290 7.08 16.53 -16.25
N PHE A 291 6.62 15.37 -16.70
CA PHE A 291 6.34 14.22 -15.84
C PHE A 291 7.63 13.72 -15.19
N GLN A 292 8.68 13.44 -15.97
CA GLN A 292 9.97 13.00 -15.45
C GLN A 292 10.55 13.96 -14.42
N ARG A 293 10.55 15.28 -14.71
CA ARG A 293 11.02 16.30 -13.79
C ARG A 293 10.21 16.34 -12.48
N ALA A 294 8.89 16.17 -12.56
CA ALA A 294 8.05 16.13 -11.37
C ALA A 294 8.37 14.91 -10.49
N VAL A 295 8.52 13.73 -11.09
CA VAL A 295 8.91 12.52 -10.36
C VAL A 295 10.29 12.68 -9.71
N GLU A 296 11.24 13.28 -10.42
CA GLU A 296 12.57 13.54 -9.90
C GLU A 296 12.56 14.49 -8.69
N ILE A 297 11.77 15.57 -8.76
CA ILE A 297 11.60 16.51 -7.64
C ILE A 297 11.02 15.81 -6.42
N GLU A 298 9.97 14.99 -6.59
CA GLU A 298 9.36 14.25 -5.47
C GLU A 298 10.34 13.28 -4.83
N ALA A 299 11.07 12.51 -5.64
CA ALA A 299 12.11 11.62 -5.15
C ALA A 299 13.20 12.38 -4.37
N GLN A 300 13.66 13.52 -4.90
CA GLN A 300 14.69 14.34 -4.24
C GLN A 300 14.19 14.90 -2.92
N GLN A 301 12.92 15.32 -2.85
CA GLN A 301 12.33 15.80 -1.62
C GLN A 301 12.17 14.71 -0.57
N ALA A 302 11.71 13.52 -0.94
CA ALA A 302 11.64 12.38 -0.04
C ALA A 302 13.00 12.08 0.59
N THR A 303 14.04 11.98 -0.24
CA THR A 303 15.42 11.76 0.21
C THR A 303 15.96 12.90 1.07
N TRP A 304 15.65 14.15 0.70
CA TRP A 304 16.09 15.31 1.48
C TRP A 304 15.42 15.36 2.86
N ARG A 305 14.11 15.13 2.95
CA ARG A 305 13.35 15.05 4.22
C ARG A 305 13.90 13.93 5.10
N PHE A 306 14.13 12.76 4.52
CA PHE A 306 14.76 11.64 5.20
C PHE A 306 16.13 12.02 5.78
N GLY A 307 16.94 12.76 5.02
CA GLY A 307 18.23 13.27 5.50
C GLY A 307 18.13 14.21 6.70
N GLN A 308 17.16 15.13 6.73
CA GLN A 308 17.04 16.12 7.79
C GLN A 308 16.76 15.48 9.15
N ASP A 309 15.89 14.48 9.18
CA ASP A 309 15.45 13.85 10.42
C ASP A 309 16.54 12.97 11.04
N PHE A 310 17.54 12.53 10.27
CA PHE A 310 18.66 11.70 10.76
C PHE A 310 20.02 12.42 10.84
N ASN A 311 20.13 13.64 10.31
CA ASN A 311 21.33 14.48 10.38
C ASN A 311 21.27 15.51 11.54
N THR A 312 20.15 15.59 12.27
CA THR A 312 19.91 16.55 13.35
C THR A 312 20.49 16.14 14.71
N ASP A 313 21.00 14.91 14.87
CA ASP A 313 21.67 14.46 16.11
C ASP A 313 23.20 14.70 16.13
N SER A 314 23.77 15.52 15.25
CA SER A 314 25.23 15.78 15.22
C SER A 314 25.63 17.26 15.18
N LEU A 315 24.78 18.16 15.68
CA LEU A 315 25.14 19.58 15.88
C LEU A 315 25.04 20.05 17.34
N SER A 316 25.00 19.12 18.31
CA SER A 316 25.08 19.44 19.74
C SER A 316 26.24 18.83 20.51
N ASP A 317 27.18 18.10 19.88
CA ASP A 317 28.43 17.73 20.55
C ASP A 317 29.39 18.94 20.56
N ARG A 318 29.11 19.87 21.47
CA ARG A 318 30.12 20.77 21.99
C ARG A 318 31.19 19.94 22.67
N LYS A 319 32.43 20.12 22.20
CA LYS A 319 33.70 19.85 22.86
C LYS A 319 33.56 19.64 24.38
N ASP A 320 33.91 18.44 24.81
CA ASP A 320 34.80 18.10 25.93
C ASP A 320 35.14 16.62 25.72
N GLY A 321 36.39 16.22 25.42
CA GLY A 321 37.48 16.22 26.37
C GLY A 321 37.68 14.80 26.90
N THR A 322 38.58 14.05 26.25
CA THR A 322 39.31 12.87 26.75
C THR A 322 38.55 11.60 27.18
N GLY A 323 38.91 10.44 26.60
CA GLY A 323 38.86 9.17 27.33
C GLY A 323 38.47 7.91 26.54
N SER A 324 39.50 7.14 26.18
CA SER A 324 39.54 5.66 26.16
C SER A 324 38.59 4.86 25.27
N ALA A 325 39.20 4.20 24.28
CA ALA A 325 38.66 3.05 23.58
C ALA A 325 38.53 1.84 24.53
N THR A 326 37.33 1.27 24.63
CA THR A 326 37.17 -0.16 24.95
C THR A 326 36.02 -0.74 24.13
N SER A 327 36.33 -1.83 23.44
CA SER A 327 35.47 -2.61 22.58
C SER A 327 34.47 -3.46 23.37
N LEU A 328 33.18 -3.42 23.02
CA LEU A 328 32.21 -4.47 23.30
C LEU A 328 31.01 -4.39 22.34
N GLY A 329 30.76 -5.48 21.59
CA GLY A 329 29.42 -5.95 21.25
C GLY A 329 28.72 -5.33 20.04
N SER A 330 28.63 -6.12 18.96
CA SER A 330 27.84 -5.88 17.75
C SER A 330 26.33 -5.80 18.01
N ASN A 331 25.78 -4.60 18.19
CA ASN A 331 24.35 -4.34 17.99
C ASN A 331 24.22 -3.18 16.99
N GLY A 332 23.70 -3.48 15.81
CA GLY A 332 23.41 -2.45 14.80
C GLY A 332 22.52 -1.35 15.40
N ASN A 333 22.97 -0.11 15.24
CA ASN A 333 22.22 1.06 15.65
C ASN A 333 21.31 1.49 14.48
N PRO A 334 19.98 1.59 14.65
CA PRO A 334 19.06 2.01 13.59
C PRO A 334 19.42 3.37 13.00
N VAL A 335 19.96 4.29 13.80
CA VAL A 335 20.48 5.58 13.34
C VAL A 335 21.62 5.37 12.34
N GLN A 336 22.49 4.38 12.56
CA GLN A 336 23.54 4.06 11.61
C GLN A 336 23.01 3.40 10.33
N ALA A 337 21.95 2.59 10.39
CA ALA A 337 21.32 2.04 9.19
C ALA A 337 20.65 3.14 8.35
N CYS A 338 19.91 4.04 8.98
CA CYS A 338 19.34 5.22 8.32
C CYS A 338 20.43 6.11 7.74
N LYS A 339 21.54 6.35 8.46
CA LYS A 339 22.70 7.10 7.94
C LYS A 339 23.33 6.40 6.74
N ARG A 340 23.58 5.09 6.79
CA ARG A 340 24.11 4.32 5.64
C ARG A 340 23.19 4.42 4.43
N MET A 341 21.88 4.27 4.63
CA MET A 341 20.88 4.41 3.57
C MET A 341 20.87 5.82 3.00
N PHE A 342 20.92 6.85 3.85
CA PHE A 342 21.00 8.23 3.41
C PHE A 342 22.28 8.53 2.59
N PHE A 343 23.45 8.07 3.05
CA PHE A 343 24.69 8.23 2.29
C PHE A 343 24.64 7.52 0.94
N SER A 344 24.05 6.32 0.88
CA SER A 344 23.78 5.61 -0.39
C SER A 344 22.92 6.45 -1.35
N LEU A 345 21.87 7.08 -0.84
CA LEU A 345 20.99 7.94 -1.64
C LEU A 345 21.69 9.23 -2.12
N VAL A 346 22.52 9.86 -1.26
CA VAL A 346 23.13 11.18 -1.54
C VAL A 346 24.41 11.10 -2.38
N ASN A 347 25.18 10.00 -2.31
CA ASN A 347 26.46 9.88 -3.03
C ASN A 347 26.34 10.10 -4.55
N LYS A 348 25.15 9.90 -5.14
CA LYS A 348 24.87 10.22 -6.55
C LYS A 348 24.12 11.53 -6.79
N MET A 349 23.58 12.18 -5.76
CA MET A 349 22.79 13.41 -5.91
C MET A 349 23.63 14.69 -6.02
N GLY A 350 24.96 14.65 -5.82
CA GLY A 350 25.81 15.84 -5.94
C GLY A 350 25.36 17.04 -5.08
N MET A 351 24.63 16.81 -3.98
CA MET A 351 23.98 17.87 -3.21
C MET A 351 25.00 18.68 -2.40
N LYS A 352 25.49 19.78 -2.98
CA LYS A 352 26.13 20.86 -2.23
C LYS A 352 25.04 21.73 -1.57
N GLY A 353 24.57 21.30 -0.39
CA GLY A 353 24.05 22.19 0.67
C GLY A 353 22.78 23.04 0.43
N LYS A 354 22.02 22.85 -0.65
CA LYS A 354 20.74 23.57 -0.86
C LYS A 354 19.55 22.61 -1.01
N PRO A 355 18.37 22.94 -0.45
CA PRO A 355 17.16 22.14 -0.60
C PRO A 355 16.71 22.08 -2.08
N PRO A 356 16.12 20.97 -2.53
CA PRO A 356 15.56 20.87 -3.87
C PRO A 356 14.41 21.87 -4.05
N PRO A 357 14.13 22.32 -5.29
CA PRO A 357 13.07 23.28 -5.57
C PRO A 357 11.71 22.73 -5.11
N LYS A 358 10.94 23.57 -4.42
CA LYS A 358 9.54 23.25 -4.08
C LYS A 358 8.70 23.24 -5.36
N PRO A 359 7.73 22.33 -5.52
CA PRO A 359 6.81 22.35 -6.65
C PRO A 359 6.14 23.71 -6.75
N SER A 360 6.04 24.21 -7.98
CA SER A 360 5.45 25.51 -8.30
C SER A 360 3.95 25.47 -8.03
N ALA A 361 3.54 25.89 -6.83
CA ALA A 361 2.14 26.26 -6.60
C ALA A 361 1.83 27.53 -7.41
N LYS A 362 1.27 27.39 -8.62
CA LYS A 362 0.66 28.50 -9.35
C LYS A 362 -0.86 28.44 -9.26
N ALA A 363 -1.37 29.44 -8.52
CA ALA A 363 -2.64 30.13 -8.69
C ALA A 363 -3.97 29.39 -8.42
N ALA A 364 -4.37 29.38 -7.15
CA ALA A 364 -5.73 29.78 -6.78
C ALA A 364 -5.59 31.05 -5.92
N GLY A 365 -5.84 32.20 -6.52
CA GLY A 365 -5.79 33.50 -5.84
C GLY A 365 -7.02 33.69 -4.94
N GLY A 366 -6.83 33.50 -3.64
CA GLY A 366 -7.70 34.03 -2.59
C GLY A 366 -6.84 34.89 -1.64
N PRO A 367 -7.38 35.94 -1.01
CA PRO A 367 -6.59 36.87 -0.21
C PRO A 367 -5.84 36.14 0.89
N LYS A 368 -4.50 36.26 0.89
CA LYS A 368 -3.63 35.76 1.95
C LYS A 368 -3.93 36.53 3.24
N ALA A 369 -4.81 35.99 4.08
CA ALA A 369 -4.80 36.32 5.49
C ALA A 369 -3.46 35.83 6.06
N LYS A 370 -2.65 36.75 6.60
CA LYS A 370 -1.50 36.39 7.44
C LYS A 370 -2.04 35.70 8.71
N ALA A 371 -2.24 34.39 8.65
CA ALA A 371 -2.46 33.60 9.84
C ALA A 371 -1.11 33.47 10.57
N SER A 372 -0.89 34.34 11.56
CA SER A 372 0.08 34.07 12.61
C SER A 372 -0.29 32.72 13.22
N LYS A 373 0.57 31.70 13.09
CA LYS A 373 0.44 30.45 13.86
C LYS A 373 0.60 30.80 15.34
N LYS A 374 -0.50 31.15 16.00
CA LYS A 374 -0.58 31.16 17.45
C LYS A 374 -0.62 29.68 17.84
N LYS A 375 0.44 29.19 18.50
CA LYS A 375 0.38 27.89 19.19
C LYS A 375 -0.78 27.99 20.19
N LEU A 376 -1.88 27.30 19.92
CA LEU A 376 -2.95 27.11 20.90
C LEU A 376 -2.34 26.33 22.06
N ASN A 377 -2.38 26.92 23.25
CA ASN A 377 -1.88 26.26 24.45
C ASN A 377 -2.89 25.20 24.92
N ALA A 378 -2.47 24.31 25.83
CA ALA A 378 -3.33 23.25 26.33
C ALA A 378 -4.63 23.77 26.97
N GLU A 379 -4.62 24.98 27.51
CA GLU A 379 -5.81 25.63 28.09
C GLU A 379 -6.84 26.04 27.03
N ASP A 380 -6.39 26.52 25.87
CA ASP A 380 -7.29 26.88 24.76
C ASP A 380 -7.95 25.62 24.17
N ILE A 381 -7.22 24.50 24.12
CA ILE A 381 -7.75 23.19 23.71
C ILE A 381 -8.76 22.68 24.73
N GLN A 382 -8.45 22.79 26.03
CA GLN A 382 -9.36 22.36 27.10
C GLN A 382 -10.66 23.17 27.10
N LYS A 383 -10.59 24.49 26.91
CA LYS A 383 -11.78 25.35 26.78
C LYS A 383 -12.65 24.97 25.57
N ALA A 384 -12.03 24.64 24.43
CA ALA A 384 -12.77 24.19 23.25
C ALA A 384 -13.47 22.85 23.48
N LEU A 385 -12.80 21.92 24.18
CA LEU A 385 -13.36 20.64 24.60
C LEU A 385 -14.54 20.81 25.57
N ASP A 386 -14.39 21.68 26.57
CA ASP A 386 -15.46 21.95 27.55
C ASP A 386 -16.69 22.58 26.88
N LEU A 387 -16.48 23.49 25.91
CA LEU A 387 -17.56 24.07 25.09
C LEU A 387 -18.28 23.01 24.24
N ALA A 388 -17.53 22.10 23.61
CA ALA A 388 -18.08 21.00 22.83
C ALA A 388 -18.89 20.04 23.70
N VAL A 389 -18.42 19.73 24.91
CA VAL A 389 -19.14 18.89 25.89
C VAL A 389 -20.43 19.56 26.36
N VAL A 390 -20.44 20.87 26.57
CA VAL A 390 -21.65 21.63 26.93
C VAL A 390 -22.67 21.64 25.78
N GLN A 391 -22.21 21.83 24.54
CA GLN A 391 -23.08 21.73 23.35
C GLN A 391 -23.66 20.32 23.13
N LEU A 392 -22.87 19.28 23.41
CA LEU A 392 -23.33 17.89 23.43
C LEU A 392 -24.42 17.69 24.50
N LYS A 393 -24.22 18.21 25.71
CA LYS A 393 -25.22 18.13 26.80
C LYS A 393 -26.52 18.87 26.46
N SER A 394 -26.47 20.00 25.75
CA SER A 394 -27.68 20.71 25.32
C SER A 394 -28.42 20.01 24.17
N SER A 395 -27.68 19.34 23.28
CA SER A 395 -28.23 18.66 22.09
C SER A 395 -28.88 17.29 22.42
N VAL A 396 -28.60 16.74 23.60
CA VAL A 396 -29.10 15.42 24.06
C VAL A 396 -30.25 15.55 25.07
N ARG A 397 -30.89 16.73 25.18
CA ARG A 397 -32.06 16.93 26.06
C ARG A 397 -33.17 15.92 25.72
N GLY A 398 -33.36 14.94 26.62
CA GLY A 398 -34.45 13.97 26.56
C GLY A 398 -34.02 12.50 26.37
N GLN A 399 -32.74 12.21 26.12
CA GLN A 399 -32.26 10.82 26.04
C GLN A 399 -31.20 10.53 27.10
N GLN A 400 -31.42 9.48 27.89
CA GLN A 400 -30.47 8.97 28.86
C GLN A 400 -29.17 8.58 28.13
N PRO A 401 -27.97 9.02 28.55
CA PRO A 401 -26.69 8.69 27.92
C PRO A 401 -26.49 7.17 27.72
N GLN A 402 -27.06 6.38 28.64
CA GLN A 402 -27.06 4.92 28.62
C GLN A 402 -27.83 4.33 27.41
N ALA A 403 -28.86 5.02 26.90
CA ALA A 403 -29.62 4.58 25.73
C ALA A 403 -28.85 4.80 24.41
N VAL A 404 -28.04 5.86 24.34
CA VAL A 404 -27.14 6.14 23.20
C VAL A 404 -25.99 5.13 23.17
N PHE A 405 -25.41 4.81 24.34
CA PHE A 405 -24.39 3.75 24.46
C PHE A 405 -24.96 2.35 24.15
N LYS A 406 -26.20 2.04 24.55
CA LYS A 406 -26.84 0.76 24.22
C LYS A 406 -27.10 0.56 22.73
N GLN A 407 -27.35 1.62 21.96
CA GLN A 407 -27.50 1.50 20.50
C GLN A 407 -26.18 1.19 19.78
N LEU A 408 -25.05 1.58 20.37
CA LEU A 408 -23.71 1.24 19.88
C LEU A 408 -23.32 -0.22 20.19
N ASP A 409 -23.72 -0.72 21.36
CA ASP A 409 -23.32 -2.05 21.85
C ASP A 409 -24.11 -3.23 21.23
N VAL A 410 -25.29 -2.97 20.65
CA VAL A 410 -26.13 -4.02 20.02
C VAL A 410 -25.57 -4.48 18.65
N LYS A 411 -24.59 -3.78 18.06
CA LYS A 411 -24.05 -4.14 16.73
C LYS A 411 -22.70 -4.85 16.71
N GLN A 412 -21.93 -4.87 17.81
CA GLN A 412 -20.82 -5.79 18.08
C GLN A 412 -20.15 -5.36 19.39
N ASN A 413 -19.90 -6.31 20.29
CA ASN A 413 -19.27 -6.09 21.60
C ASN A 413 -18.02 -5.20 21.53
N GLY A 414 -18.07 -4.04 22.17
CA GLY A 414 -16.91 -3.49 22.88
C GLY A 414 -15.71 -2.96 22.08
N THR A 415 -15.81 -2.66 20.78
CA THR A 415 -14.73 -1.95 20.06
C THR A 415 -15.29 -0.84 19.20
N VAL A 416 -15.50 0.33 19.80
CA VAL A 416 -15.49 1.58 19.02
C VAL A 416 -14.03 1.94 18.82
N THR A 417 -13.54 1.74 17.60
CA THR A 417 -12.18 2.13 17.24
C THR A 417 -12.03 3.66 17.27
N PRO A 418 -10.83 4.22 17.50
CA PRO A 418 -10.60 5.67 17.43
C PRO A 418 -11.08 6.29 16.11
N LEU A 419 -11.09 5.52 15.03
CA LEU A 419 -11.57 5.90 13.71
C LEU A 419 -13.10 6.02 13.64
N GLU A 420 -13.84 5.08 14.23
CA GLU A 420 -15.30 5.14 14.33
C GLU A 420 -15.74 6.30 15.25
N PHE A 421 -14.96 6.58 16.29
CA PHE A 421 -15.18 7.75 17.14
C PHE A 421 -14.94 9.07 16.38
N ALA A 422 -13.86 9.16 15.60
CA ALA A 422 -13.59 10.31 14.74
C ALA A 422 -14.73 10.56 13.73
N HIS A 423 -15.24 9.48 13.10
CA HIS A 423 -16.38 9.55 12.18
C HIS A 423 -17.67 10.03 12.88
N PHE A 424 -17.93 9.57 14.10
CA PHE A 424 -19.07 10.03 14.88
C PHE A 424 -18.98 11.53 15.17
N ILE A 425 -17.80 12.02 15.56
CA ILE A 425 -17.56 13.45 15.83
C ILE A 425 -17.79 14.28 14.57
N GLN A 426 -17.20 13.89 13.43
CA GLN A 426 -17.34 14.61 12.16
C GLN A 426 -18.79 14.70 11.66
N LYS A 427 -19.58 13.66 11.90
CA LYS A 427 -20.98 13.61 11.44
C LYS A 427 -21.94 14.34 12.36
N THR A 428 -21.61 14.46 13.64
CA THR A 428 -22.49 15.00 14.68
C THR A 428 -22.16 16.46 15.02
N VAL A 429 -20.91 16.88 14.83
CA VAL A 429 -20.44 18.24 15.09
C VAL A 429 -20.03 18.86 13.76
N GLN A 430 -20.92 19.66 13.16
CA GLN A 430 -20.58 20.38 11.93
C GLN A 430 -19.49 21.43 12.21
N GLY A 431 -18.35 21.30 11.53
CA GLY A 431 -17.25 22.27 11.58
C GLY A 431 -15.99 21.80 12.32
N VAL A 432 -15.90 20.53 12.71
CA VAL A 432 -14.67 19.87 13.22
C VAL A 432 -14.16 18.84 12.22
#